data_AF-A0AA86T3F8-F1
#
_entry.id   AF-A0AA86T3F8-F1
#
_cell.length_a   1.000
_cell.length_b   1.000
_cell.length_c   1.000
_cell.angle_alpha   90.00
_cell.angle_beta   90.00
_cell.angle_gamma   90.00
#
_symmetry.space_group_name_H-M   'P 1'
#
loop_
_entity.id
_entity.type
_entity.pdbx_description
1 polymer ?
#
loop_
_entity_poly.entity_id
_entity_poly.type
_entity_poly.pdbx_seq_one_letter_code
_entity_poly.pdbx_strand_id
1 'polypeptide(L)'
;MGPVIQELLLCLLPAAAIGTVVGWMLKKLSLEDQQIGVTRFELEVKLTAAERKVQALQRDLEAAQQSAADKVGLIAQAEEAAAQLRGQVADRDEAIQGLRARLASLESLPAKLTMQEATLADLRARLVAMEELPAQLAQRDTEVAALQAQLGEMVARGSVEDLRMRLQAEIHELREQLASARATAEQEDAWARQLLDERDATIRSLHEELSRFQTQERELHVLTHIVAEREREIDKLAASVERLEQVEQDRDRLRSLAEHWEQELAALKQRLSQADHQAQELREQAAGREAALRENERWRVEAERQRLALAVRDEEIRELRTRLEGSAPLVKLEKVRTKTKALKSHAVAPKANNSALPKWGAHLPDGGAQDDLTCIAGIGPTLEKLLHRNGVFYFRQIASWTKDDIDMIDAKLDTFKGRILRDNWIKGAKQEHFKKYGERL
;
A
#
# COMPACT_ATOMS: atom_id res chain seq x y z
N MET A 1 -31.39 -2.57 -95.13
CA MET A 1 -30.85 -1.88 -93.93
C MET A 1 -31.61 -2.20 -92.63
N GLY A 2 -32.44 -3.26 -92.59
CA GLY A 2 -33.20 -3.66 -91.38
C GLY A 2 -32.50 -4.63 -90.42
N PRO A 3 -31.79 -5.69 -90.86
CA PRO A 3 -31.32 -6.73 -89.93
C PRO A 3 -30.05 -6.37 -89.16
N VAL A 4 -29.19 -5.50 -89.71
CA VAL A 4 -27.88 -5.15 -89.09
C VAL A 4 -28.04 -4.24 -87.86
N ILE A 5 -29.08 -3.40 -87.82
CA ILE A 5 -29.36 -2.50 -86.68
C ILE A 5 -29.93 -3.31 -85.50
N GLN A 6 -30.64 -4.42 -85.78
CA GLN A 6 -31.22 -5.28 -84.76
C GLN A 6 -30.17 -6.17 -84.08
N GLU A 7 -29.15 -6.64 -84.80
CA GLU A 7 -28.00 -7.37 -84.21
C GLU A 7 -27.06 -6.47 -83.40
N LEU A 8 -26.86 -5.22 -83.84
CA LEU A 8 -26.09 -4.22 -83.08
C LEU A 8 -26.78 -3.83 -81.75
N LEU A 9 -28.11 -3.71 -81.75
CA LEU A 9 -28.89 -3.46 -80.53
C LEU A 9 -28.93 -4.67 -79.58
N LEU A 10 -28.91 -5.90 -80.11
CA LEU A 10 -28.90 -7.13 -79.31
C LEU A 10 -27.57 -7.35 -78.57
N CYS A 11 -26.45 -6.85 -79.10
CA CYS A 11 -25.14 -6.90 -78.45
C CYS A 11 -24.91 -5.76 -77.45
N LEU A 12 -25.66 -4.66 -77.55
CA LEU A 12 -25.52 -3.48 -76.68
C LEU A 12 -26.18 -3.66 -75.30
N LEU A 13 -27.27 -4.43 -75.23
CA LEU A 13 -27.96 -4.77 -73.98
C LEU A 13 -27.11 -5.57 -72.98
N PRO A 14 -26.42 -6.67 -73.37
CA PRO A 14 -25.53 -7.38 -72.46
C PRO A 14 -24.30 -6.55 -72.07
N ALA A 15 -23.78 -5.71 -72.98
CA ALA A 15 -22.68 -4.79 -72.65
C ALA A 15 -23.07 -3.73 -71.60
N ALA A 16 -24.28 -3.17 -71.70
CA ALA A 16 -24.82 -2.23 -70.70
C ALA A 16 -25.11 -2.92 -69.35
N ALA A 17 -25.56 -4.18 -69.38
CA ALA A 17 -25.75 -4.98 -68.16
C ALA A 17 -24.41 -5.30 -67.47
N ILE A 18 -23.36 -5.61 -68.23
CA ILE A 18 -22.02 -5.83 -67.68
C ILE A 18 -21.46 -4.52 -67.11
N GLY A 19 -21.60 -3.40 -67.82
CA GLY A 19 -21.14 -2.09 -67.35
C GLY A 19 -21.83 -1.62 -66.06
N THR A 20 -23.13 -1.90 -65.89
CA THR A 20 -23.86 -1.56 -64.66
C THR A 20 -23.49 -2.47 -63.49
N VAL A 21 -23.27 -3.76 -63.72
CA VAL A 21 -22.79 -4.70 -62.69
C VAL A 21 -21.35 -4.37 -62.26
N VAL A 22 -20.46 -4.09 -63.21
CA VAL A 22 -19.07 -3.69 -62.93
C VAL A 22 -19.03 -2.35 -62.21
N GLY A 23 -19.83 -1.36 -62.63
CA GLY A 23 -19.95 -0.07 -61.95
C GLY A 23 -20.51 -0.19 -60.52
N TRP A 24 -21.50 -1.07 -60.31
CA TRP A 24 -22.03 -1.36 -58.98
C TRP A 24 -20.99 -2.06 -58.10
N MET A 25 -20.20 -3.00 -58.65
CA MET A 25 -19.13 -3.69 -57.93
C MET A 25 -17.99 -2.75 -57.53
N LEU A 26 -17.55 -1.86 -58.44
CA LEU A 26 -16.52 -0.87 -58.16
C LEU A 26 -16.99 0.14 -57.10
N LYS A 27 -18.27 0.55 -57.14
CA LYS A 27 -18.85 1.42 -56.11
C LYS A 27 -18.96 0.73 -54.76
N LYS A 28 -19.25 -0.57 -54.74
CA LYS A 28 -19.32 -1.36 -53.51
C LYS A 28 -17.93 -1.57 -52.88
N LEU A 29 -16.92 -1.89 -53.70
CA LEU A 29 -15.53 -1.98 -53.26
C LEU A 29 -15.02 -0.63 -52.73
N SER A 30 -15.34 0.48 -53.40
CA SER A 30 -14.99 1.83 -52.93
C SER A 30 -15.65 2.21 -51.60
N LEU A 31 -16.87 1.73 -51.32
CA LEU A 31 -17.56 1.96 -50.05
C LEU A 31 -16.97 1.12 -48.92
N GLU A 32 -16.61 -0.13 -49.18
CA GLU A 32 -15.89 -0.99 -48.23
C GLU A 32 -14.50 -0.42 -47.90
N ASP A 33 -13.78 0.12 -48.89
CA ASP A 33 -12.47 0.76 -48.70
C ASP A 33 -12.58 2.07 -47.89
N GLN A 34 -13.65 2.85 -48.07
CA GLN A 34 -13.95 4.00 -47.20
C GLN A 34 -14.24 3.56 -45.76
N GLN A 35 -14.96 2.46 -45.56
CA GLN A 35 -15.29 1.95 -44.22
C GLN A 35 -14.06 1.41 -43.47
N ILE A 36 -13.14 0.74 -44.19
CA ILE A 36 -11.83 0.32 -43.67
C ILE A 36 -10.95 1.55 -43.36
N GLY A 37 -10.99 2.58 -44.21
CA GLY A 37 -10.29 3.85 -43.95
C GLY A 37 -10.78 4.56 -42.69
N VAL A 38 -12.10 4.62 -42.47
CA VAL A 38 -12.71 5.25 -41.28
C VAL A 38 -12.36 4.48 -40.01
N THR A 39 -12.45 3.15 -40.02
CA THR A 39 -12.10 2.33 -38.85
C THR A 39 -10.60 2.37 -38.52
N ARG A 40 -9.74 2.39 -39.54
CA ARG A 40 -8.30 2.57 -39.38
C ARG A 40 -7.96 3.95 -38.80
N PHE A 41 -8.59 5.01 -39.31
CA PHE A 41 -8.40 6.36 -38.79
C PHE A 41 -8.86 6.47 -37.33
N GLU A 42 -10.00 5.86 -36.97
CA GLU A 42 -10.45 5.79 -35.57
C GLU A 42 -9.45 5.06 -34.66
N LEU A 43 -8.85 3.96 -35.15
CA LEU A 43 -7.83 3.22 -34.41
C LEU A 43 -6.53 4.01 -34.26
N GLU A 44 -6.09 4.72 -35.29
CA GLU A 44 -4.91 5.61 -35.22
C GLU A 44 -5.15 6.78 -34.25
N VAL A 45 -6.35 7.35 -34.22
CA VAL A 45 -6.72 8.38 -33.24
C VAL A 45 -6.73 7.82 -31.81
N LYS A 46 -7.28 6.61 -31.61
CA LYS A 46 -7.28 5.94 -30.30
C LYS A 46 -5.87 5.54 -29.84
N LEU A 47 -5.01 5.09 -30.77
CA LEU A 47 -3.61 4.75 -30.50
C LEU A 47 -2.81 5.97 -30.10
N THR A 48 -2.89 7.06 -30.87
CA THR A 48 -2.20 8.32 -30.54
C THR A 48 -2.72 8.93 -29.23
N ALA A 49 -4.00 8.79 -28.92
CA ALA A 49 -4.56 9.17 -27.62
C ALA A 49 -4.02 8.31 -26.46
N ALA A 50 -3.86 7.00 -26.68
CA ALA A 50 -3.27 6.08 -25.71
C ALA A 50 -1.78 6.36 -25.50
N GLU A 51 -1.01 6.60 -26.57
CA GLU A 51 0.41 7.00 -26.50
C GLU A 51 0.60 8.28 -25.71
N ARG A 52 -0.26 9.29 -25.93
CA ARG A 52 -0.25 10.54 -25.13
C ARG A 52 -0.54 10.28 -23.66
N LYS A 53 -1.47 9.36 -23.34
CA LYS A 53 -1.75 8.97 -21.95
C LYS A 53 -0.56 8.26 -21.31
N VAL A 54 0.09 7.34 -22.01
CA VAL A 54 1.29 6.65 -21.50
C VAL A 54 2.42 7.65 -21.24
N GLN A 55 2.65 8.58 -22.17
CA GLN A 55 3.65 9.64 -21.98
C GLN A 55 3.31 10.56 -20.80
N ALA A 56 2.02 10.87 -20.57
CA ALA A 56 1.60 11.64 -19.41
C ALA A 56 1.88 10.87 -18.10
N LEU A 57 1.49 9.59 -18.04
CA LEU A 57 1.75 8.73 -16.87
C LEU A 57 3.24 8.53 -16.60
N GLN A 58 4.08 8.46 -17.64
CA GLN A 58 5.54 8.41 -17.47
C GLN A 58 6.08 9.69 -16.85
N ARG A 59 5.63 10.87 -17.29
CA ARG A 59 6.03 12.14 -16.67
C ARG A 59 5.56 12.25 -15.23
N ASP A 60 4.33 11.80 -14.94
CA ASP A 60 3.80 11.81 -13.58
C ASP A 60 4.58 10.84 -12.66
N LEU A 61 5.00 9.69 -13.19
CA LEU A 61 5.86 8.74 -12.48
C LEU A 61 7.24 9.33 -12.20
N GLU A 62 7.87 9.95 -13.19
CA GLU A 62 9.17 10.64 -13.02
C GLU A 62 9.06 11.77 -11.99
N ALA A 63 7.99 12.57 -12.05
CA ALA A 63 7.73 13.64 -11.07
C ALA A 63 7.52 13.06 -9.66
N ALA A 64 6.80 11.95 -9.53
CA ALA A 64 6.60 11.27 -8.25
C ALA A 64 7.91 10.66 -7.71
N GLN A 65 8.75 10.10 -8.57
CA GLN A 65 10.07 9.58 -8.19
C GLN A 65 11.00 10.71 -7.73
N GLN A 66 11.02 11.83 -8.44
CA GLN A 66 11.79 13.01 -8.05
C GLN A 66 11.31 13.55 -6.70
N SER A 67 9.99 13.69 -6.51
CA SER A 67 9.42 14.12 -5.23
C SER A 67 9.74 13.15 -4.09
N ALA A 68 9.75 11.84 -4.34
CA ALA A 68 10.17 10.84 -3.36
C ALA A 68 11.66 10.98 -3.00
N ALA A 69 12.53 11.21 -3.99
CA ALA A 69 13.96 11.43 -3.74
C ALA A 69 14.20 12.70 -2.90
N ASP A 70 13.49 13.79 -3.21
CA ASP A 70 13.56 15.04 -2.43
C ASP A 70 13.11 14.81 -0.98
N LYS A 71 12.00 14.07 -0.77
CA LYS A 71 11.51 13.70 0.57
C LYS A 71 12.53 12.84 1.33
N VAL A 72 13.18 11.87 0.68
CA VAL A 72 14.24 11.06 1.32
C VAL A 72 15.42 11.92 1.74
N GLY A 73 15.81 12.90 0.90
CA GLY A 73 16.84 13.88 1.26
C GLY A 73 16.48 14.71 2.49
N LEU A 74 15.22 15.17 2.58
CA LEU A 74 14.72 15.89 3.76
C LEU A 74 14.69 15.03 5.02
N ILE A 75 14.32 13.75 4.90
CA ILE A 75 14.35 12.80 6.02
C ILE A 75 15.79 12.61 6.52
N ALA A 76 16.75 12.42 5.63
CA ALA A 76 18.16 12.28 6.01
C ALA A 76 18.68 13.54 6.74
N GLN A 77 18.33 14.74 6.27
CA GLN A 77 18.66 15.99 6.95
C GLN A 77 18.00 16.10 8.33
N ALA A 78 16.75 15.66 8.46
CA ALA A 78 16.06 15.64 9.74
C ALA A 78 16.68 14.63 10.73
N GLU A 79 17.11 13.46 10.25
CA GLU A 79 17.80 12.46 11.07
C GLU A 79 19.16 12.98 11.56
N GLU A 80 19.91 13.67 10.72
CA GLU A 80 21.19 14.28 11.10
C GLU A 80 21.00 15.39 12.13
N ALA A 81 19.99 16.26 11.93
CA ALA A 81 19.63 17.27 12.92
C ALA A 81 19.18 16.65 14.26
N ALA A 82 18.41 15.55 14.22
CA ALA A 82 18.01 14.82 15.42
C ALA A 82 19.21 14.17 16.13
N ALA A 83 20.20 13.66 15.39
CA ALA A 83 21.43 13.13 15.96
C ALA A 83 22.26 14.23 16.66
N GLN A 84 22.36 15.41 16.04
CA GLN A 84 23.01 16.58 16.66
C GLN A 84 22.31 17.02 17.95
N LEU A 85 20.98 17.10 17.95
CA LEU A 85 20.21 17.45 19.15
C LEU A 85 20.39 16.42 20.27
N ARG A 86 20.41 15.12 19.94
CA ARG A 86 20.70 14.07 20.94
C ARG A 86 22.10 14.24 21.55
N GLY A 87 23.10 14.60 20.75
CA GLY A 87 24.43 14.95 21.25
C GLY A 87 24.38 16.11 22.24
N GLN A 88 23.70 17.21 21.87
CA GLN A 88 23.55 18.37 22.77
C GLN A 88 22.82 18.05 24.07
N VAL A 89 21.83 17.15 24.04
CA VAL A 89 21.14 16.69 25.26
C VAL A 89 22.10 15.91 26.16
N ALA A 90 22.90 15.00 25.60
CA ALA A 90 23.89 14.25 26.35
C ALA A 90 24.93 15.18 27.02
N ASP A 91 25.45 16.16 26.29
CA ASP A 91 26.40 17.15 26.83
C ASP A 91 25.77 17.97 27.97
N ARG A 92 24.49 18.35 27.84
CA ARG A 92 23.75 19.06 28.90
C ARG A 92 23.50 18.18 30.11
N ASP A 93 23.20 16.90 29.91
CA ASP A 93 22.99 15.96 31.01
C ASP A 93 24.28 15.77 31.83
N GLU A 94 25.43 15.70 31.16
CA GLU A 94 26.74 15.66 31.83
C GLU A 94 27.00 16.95 32.61
N ALA A 95 26.70 18.12 32.03
CA ALA A 95 26.78 19.40 32.73
C ALA A 95 25.87 19.45 33.97
N ILE A 96 24.61 19.00 33.85
CA ILE A 96 23.64 18.94 34.96
C ILE A 96 24.15 18.01 36.08
N GLN A 97 24.74 16.86 35.73
CA GLN A 97 25.36 15.97 36.72
C GLN A 97 26.51 16.66 37.45
N GLY A 98 27.36 17.39 36.73
CA GLY A 98 28.41 18.22 37.32
C GLY A 98 27.86 19.29 38.28
N LEU A 99 26.78 19.98 37.88
CA LEU A 99 26.11 20.97 38.74
C LEU A 99 25.52 20.32 40.00
N ARG A 100 24.89 19.14 39.88
CA ARG A 100 24.35 18.38 41.02
C ARG A 100 25.44 17.95 41.99
N ALA A 101 26.58 17.48 41.50
CA ALA A 101 27.71 17.11 42.35
C ALA A 101 28.24 18.32 43.13
N ARG A 102 28.30 19.50 42.50
CA ARG A 102 28.69 20.74 43.19
C ARG A 102 27.62 21.20 44.18
N LEU A 103 26.34 21.11 43.85
CA LEU A 103 25.25 21.41 44.77
C LEU A 103 25.37 20.56 46.05
N ALA A 104 25.61 19.25 45.90
CA ALA A 104 25.84 18.36 47.04
C ALA A 104 27.07 18.78 47.89
N SER A 105 28.12 19.31 47.25
CA SER A 105 29.27 19.85 47.98
C SER A 105 28.92 21.13 48.75
N LEU A 106 28.07 22.00 48.18
CA LEU A 106 27.58 23.23 48.83
C LEU A 106 26.63 22.90 49.98
N GLU A 107 25.77 21.89 49.83
CA GLU A 107 24.88 21.38 50.89
C GLU A 107 25.65 20.82 52.10
N SER A 108 26.93 20.47 51.94
CA SER A 108 27.80 20.07 53.05
C SER A 108 28.42 21.24 53.83
N LEU A 109 28.38 22.46 53.29
CA LEU A 109 28.95 23.65 53.91
C LEU A 109 28.27 24.06 55.23
N PRO A 110 26.94 24.00 55.41
CA PRO A 110 26.28 24.32 56.68
C PRO A 110 26.82 23.49 57.84
N ALA A 111 27.09 22.19 57.63
CA ALA A 111 27.67 21.32 58.66
C ALA A 111 29.12 21.74 59.04
N LYS A 112 29.90 22.24 58.07
CA LYS A 112 31.23 22.81 58.34
C LYS A 112 31.13 24.16 59.06
N LEU A 113 30.12 24.95 58.70
CA LEU A 113 29.85 26.27 59.28
C LEU A 113 29.40 26.15 60.74
N THR A 114 28.52 25.20 61.07
CA THR A 114 28.11 24.94 62.47
C THR A 114 29.26 24.44 63.32
N MET A 115 30.14 23.59 62.77
CA MET A 115 31.37 23.17 63.46
C MET A 115 32.28 24.38 63.75
N GLN A 116 32.40 25.31 62.80
CA GLN A 116 33.21 26.51 62.96
C GLN A 116 32.56 27.54 63.90
N GLU A 117 31.24 27.70 63.87
CA GLU A 117 30.49 28.52 64.82
C GLU A 117 30.66 28.03 66.25
N ALA A 118 30.68 26.71 66.47
CA ALA A 118 30.97 26.12 67.77
C ALA A 118 32.40 26.45 68.25
N THR A 119 33.40 26.41 67.35
CA THR A 119 34.77 26.81 67.70
C THR A 119 34.87 28.31 68.00
N LEU A 120 34.17 29.17 67.25
CA LEU A 120 34.14 30.61 67.51
C LEU A 120 33.42 30.94 68.83
N ALA A 121 32.39 30.18 69.21
CA ALA A 121 31.73 30.32 70.49
C ALA A 121 32.68 29.98 71.66
N ASP A 122 33.48 28.91 71.54
CA ASP A 122 34.51 28.56 72.55
C ASP A 122 35.57 29.67 72.67
N LEU A 123 36.05 30.18 71.55
CA LEU A 123 37.03 31.28 71.53
C LEU A 123 36.47 32.57 72.13
N ARG A 124 35.21 32.92 71.82
CA ARG A 124 34.53 34.08 72.43
C ARG A 124 34.38 33.91 73.94
N ALA A 125 34.06 32.71 74.42
CA ALA A 125 33.96 32.43 75.86
C ALA A 125 35.32 32.64 76.57
N ARG A 126 36.42 32.23 75.94
CA ARG A 126 37.79 32.49 76.45
C ARG A 126 38.13 33.97 76.45
N LEU A 127 37.70 34.71 75.44
CA LEU A 127 37.97 36.15 75.33
C LEU A 127 37.20 36.96 76.38
N VAL A 128 35.95 36.59 76.68
CA VAL A 128 35.20 37.16 77.81
C VAL A 128 35.89 36.88 79.15
N ALA A 129 36.43 35.67 79.34
CA ALA A 129 37.24 35.37 80.53
C ALA A 129 38.51 36.22 80.61
N MET A 130 39.07 36.66 79.48
CA MET A 130 40.19 37.61 79.45
C MET A 130 39.76 39.06 79.71
N GLU A 131 38.55 39.48 79.36
CA GLU A 131 38.02 40.82 79.68
C GLU A 131 37.82 41.03 81.20
N GLU A 132 37.82 39.97 82.01
CA GLU A 132 37.81 40.05 83.48
C GLU A 132 39.20 40.33 84.08
N LEU A 133 40.30 40.12 83.32
CA LEU A 133 41.67 40.37 83.77
C LEU A 133 41.96 41.83 84.15
N PRO A 134 41.50 42.87 83.42
CA PRO A 134 41.73 44.27 83.80
C PRO A 134 41.06 44.65 85.13
N ALA A 135 39.89 44.08 85.44
CA ALA A 135 39.23 44.29 86.72
C ALA A 135 39.99 43.62 87.87
N GLN A 136 40.52 42.41 87.63
CA GLN A 136 41.39 41.70 88.58
C GLN A 136 42.73 42.43 88.78
N LEU A 137 43.29 43.00 87.72
CA LEU A 137 44.51 43.82 87.78
C LEU A 137 44.26 45.14 88.53
N ALA A 138 43.15 45.83 88.28
CA ALA A 138 42.79 47.04 89.02
C ALA A 138 42.58 46.76 90.52
N GLN A 139 41.96 45.62 90.87
CA GLN A 139 41.84 45.18 92.26
C GLN A 139 43.21 44.89 92.89
N ARG A 140 44.09 44.19 92.17
CA ARG A 140 45.49 43.95 92.59
C ARG A 140 46.28 45.25 92.74
N ASP A 141 46.09 46.23 91.87
CA ASP A 141 46.74 47.54 91.99
C ASP A 141 46.29 48.31 93.23
N THR A 142 45.02 48.20 93.63
CA THR A 142 44.54 48.78 94.90
C THR A 142 45.11 48.05 96.13
N GLU A 143 45.26 46.73 96.07
CA GLU A 143 45.94 45.94 97.11
C GLU A 143 47.42 46.31 97.21
N VAL A 144 48.12 46.46 96.08
CA VAL A 144 49.52 46.92 96.01
C VAL A 144 49.66 48.34 96.58
N ALA A 145 48.75 49.26 96.24
CA ALA A 145 48.76 50.62 96.79
C ALA A 145 48.54 50.63 98.33
N ALA A 146 47.67 49.76 98.84
CA ALA A 146 47.44 49.60 100.27
C ALA A 146 48.68 49.02 100.99
N LEU A 147 49.33 48.02 100.40
CA LEU A 147 50.57 47.44 100.92
C LEU A 147 51.73 48.45 100.87
N GLN A 148 51.82 49.27 99.83
CA GLN A 148 52.81 50.36 99.73
C GLN A 148 52.63 51.42 100.82
N ALA A 149 51.39 51.76 101.18
CA ALA A 149 51.10 52.68 102.29
C ALA A 149 51.55 52.11 103.66
N GLN A 150 51.28 50.82 103.90
CA GLN A 150 51.77 50.11 105.09
C GLN A 150 53.31 50.04 105.13
N LEU A 151 53.94 49.88 103.97
CA LEU A 151 55.39 49.82 103.84
C LEU A 151 56.04 51.20 104.08
N GLY A 152 55.39 52.30 103.70
CA GLY A 152 55.81 53.66 104.04
C GLY A 152 55.87 53.94 105.55
N GLU A 153 54.96 53.37 106.33
CA GLU A 153 55.01 53.44 107.80
C GLU A 153 56.13 52.57 108.40
N MET A 154 56.44 51.43 107.78
CA MET A 154 57.50 50.53 108.23
C MET A 154 58.92 51.02 107.90
N VAL A 155 59.10 51.71 106.76
CA VAL A 155 60.38 52.31 106.34
C VAL A 155 60.89 53.36 107.34
N ALA A 156 59.99 54.02 108.09
CA ALA A 156 60.36 54.95 109.16
C ALA A 156 61.09 54.29 110.36
N ARG A 157 61.20 52.95 110.41
CA ARG A 157 61.79 52.22 111.55
C ARG A 157 63.01 51.34 111.23
N GLY A 158 63.57 51.42 110.02
CA GLY A 158 64.90 50.86 109.69
C GLY A 158 64.92 49.41 109.17
N SER A 159 65.04 49.26 107.84
CA SER A 159 65.58 48.11 107.06
C SER A 159 65.41 48.38 105.54
N VAL A 160 65.67 49.62 105.12
CA VAL A 160 65.16 50.20 103.86
C VAL A 160 65.72 49.55 102.59
N GLU A 161 66.98 49.10 102.61
CA GLU A 161 67.63 48.57 101.41
C GLU A 161 67.15 47.16 101.05
N ASP A 162 66.89 46.30 102.04
CA ASP A 162 66.36 44.95 101.80
C ASP A 162 64.94 44.98 101.23
N LEU A 163 64.10 45.92 101.70
CA LEU A 163 62.75 46.14 101.18
C LEU A 163 62.79 46.74 99.76
N ARG A 164 63.72 47.65 99.48
CA ARG A 164 63.91 48.21 98.15
C ARG A 164 64.31 47.16 97.13
N MET A 165 65.23 46.25 97.50
CA MET A 165 65.66 45.16 96.63
C MET A 165 64.52 44.16 96.37
N ARG A 166 63.69 43.85 97.38
CA ARG A 166 62.50 42.99 97.21
C ARG A 166 61.46 43.63 96.30
N LEU A 167 61.14 44.92 96.49
CA LEU A 167 60.20 45.64 95.62
C LEU A 167 60.72 45.79 94.18
N GLN A 168 62.03 45.99 93.99
CA GLN A 168 62.63 46.03 92.65
C GLN A 168 62.56 44.67 91.96
N ALA A 169 62.74 43.56 92.70
CA ALA A 169 62.55 42.21 92.17
C ALA A 169 61.09 41.95 91.77
N GLU A 170 60.12 42.32 92.61
CA GLU A 170 58.69 42.19 92.28
C GLU A 170 58.28 43.05 91.09
N ILE A 171 58.77 44.30 90.99
CA ILE A 171 58.51 45.15 89.81
C ILE A 171 59.11 44.55 88.54
N HIS A 172 60.27 43.90 88.64
CA HIS A 172 60.88 43.23 87.49
C HIS A 172 60.04 42.02 87.07
N GLU A 173 59.60 41.21 88.03
CA GLU A 173 58.74 40.05 87.78
C GLU A 173 57.39 40.47 87.17
N LEU A 174 56.75 41.53 87.69
CA LEU A 174 55.50 42.06 87.12
C LEU A 174 55.70 42.62 85.71
N ARG A 175 56.84 43.27 85.42
CA ARG A 175 57.15 43.75 84.06
C ARG A 175 57.35 42.59 83.10
N GLU A 176 57.99 41.52 83.55
CA GLU A 176 58.19 40.31 82.76
C GLU A 176 56.85 39.61 82.49
N GLN A 177 55.99 39.49 83.49
CA GLN A 177 54.63 38.98 83.34
C GLN A 177 53.81 39.84 82.37
N LEU A 178 53.87 41.17 82.47
CA LEU A 178 53.14 42.09 81.60
C LEU A 178 53.69 42.07 80.16
N ALA A 179 55.00 41.90 79.98
CA ALA A 179 55.60 41.69 78.67
C ALA A 179 55.15 40.35 78.07
N SER A 180 55.07 39.28 78.87
CA SER A 180 54.56 37.97 78.41
C SER A 180 53.08 38.05 77.99
N ALA A 181 52.24 38.74 78.76
CA ALA A 181 50.82 38.93 78.46
C ALA A 181 50.59 39.79 77.20
N ARG A 182 51.44 40.80 76.96
CA ARG A 182 51.41 41.58 75.71
C ARG A 182 51.81 40.72 74.50
N ALA A 183 52.85 39.89 74.64
CA ALA A 183 53.27 38.99 73.58
C ALA A 183 52.19 37.97 73.24
N THR A 184 51.45 37.44 74.22
CA THR A 184 50.32 36.54 73.94
C THR A 184 49.17 37.27 73.25
N ALA A 185 48.82 38.50 73.66
CA ALA A 185 47.78 39.28 73.01
C ALA A 185 48.14 39.64 71.55
N GLU A 186 49.40 40.00 71.28
CA GLU A 186 49.88 40.25 69.91
C GLU A 186 49.82 38.98 69.04
N GLN A 187 50.12 37.81 69.62
CA GLN A 187 49.99 36.53 68.91
C GLN A 187 48.53 36.19 68.61
N GLU A 188 47.62 36.43 69.55
CA GLU A 188 46.18 36.22 69.35
C GLU A 188 45.59 37.17 68.30
N ASP A 189 45.98 38.45 68.31
CA ASP A 189 45.59 39.44 67.29
C ASP A 189 46.11 39.04 65.89
N ALA A 190 47.37 38.59 65.82
CA ALA A 190 47.95 38.11 64.57
C ALA A 190 47.19 36.87 64.04
N TRP A 191 46.87 35.94 64.93
CA TRP A 191 46.09 34.75 64.58
C TRP A 191 44.65 35.09 64.15
N ALA A 192 43.99 36.04 64.82
CA ALA A 192 42.66 36.50 64.45
C ALA A 192 42.63 37.16 63.06
N ARG A 193 43.65 37.96 62.73
CA ARG A 193 43.80 38.55 61.39
C ARG A 193 44.00 37.48 60.32
N GLN A 194 44.87 36.51 60.58
CA GLN A 194 45.07 35.40 59.64
C GLN A 194 43.77 34.62 59.39
N LEU A 195 43.00 34.35 60.45
CA LEU A 195 41.72 33.67 60.31
C LEU A 195 40.72 34.48 59.46
N LEU A 196 40.64 35.79 59.67
CA LEU A 196 39.80 36.69 58.86
C LEU A 196 40.23 36.70 57.39
N ASP A 197 41.52 36.75 57.09
CA ASP A 197 42.03 36.69 55.73
C ASP A 197 41.68 35.36 55.04
N GLU A 198 41.78 34.24 55.76
CA GLU A 198 41.37 32.92 55.28
C GLU A 198 39.85 32.84 55.02
N ARG A 199 39.03 33.47 55.87
CA ARG A 199 37.58 33.59 55.67
C ARG A 199 37.25 34.41 54.44
N ASP A 200 37.87 35.58 54.30
CA ASP A 200 37.64 36.48 53.16
C ASP A 200 38.07 35.84 51.84
N ALA A 201 39.17 35.07 51.84
CA ALA A 201 39.56 34.27 50.69
C ALA A 201 38.49 33.23 50.32
N THR A 202 37.92 32.56 51.33
CA THR A 202 36.85 31.57 51.12
C THR A 202 35.58 32.23 50.58
N ILE A 203 35.18 33.37 51.13
CA ILE A 203 34.00 34.14 50.68
C ILE A 203 34.19 34.57 49.22
N ARG A 204 35.38 35.07 48.85
CA ARG A 204 35.69 35.44 47.46
C ARG A 204 35.57 34.25 46.52
N SER A 205 36.10 33.09 46.90
CA SER A 205 35.99 31.86 46.10
C SER A 205 34.53 31.44 45.88
N LEU A 206 33.72 31.43 46.95
CA LEU A 206 32.31 31.08 46.86
C LEU A 206 31.52 32.09 46.01
N HIS A 207 31.85 33.37 46.09
CA HIS A 207 31.22 34.40 45.26
C HIS A 207 31.53 34.21 43.77
N GLU A 208 32.77 33.83 43.45
CA GLU A 208 33.16 33.55 42.08
C GLU A 208 32.46 32.30 41.53
N GLU A 209 32.33 31.25 42.35
CA GLU A 209 31.53 30.06 42.01
C GLU A 209 30.07 30.41 41.77
N LEU A 210 29.43 31.18 42.65
CA LEU A 210 28.05 31.63 42.50
C LEU A 210 27.86 32.42 41.20
N SER A 211 28.81 33.28 40.85
CA SER A 211 28.78 34.06 39.60
C SER A 211 28.87 33.15 38.37
N ARG A 212 29.67 32.08 38.43
CA ARG A 212 29.73 31.07 37.37
C ARG A 212 28.41 30.31 37.24
N PHE A 213 27.78 29.92 38.35
CA PHE A 213 26.47 29.27 38.34
C PHE A 213 25.38 30.15 37.74
N GLN A 214 25.33 31.43 38.12
CA GLN A 214 24.37 32.38 37.56
C GLN A 214 24.54 32.55 36.05
N THR A 215 25.77 32.48 35.55
CA THR A 215 26.04 32.53 34.12
C THR A 215 25.52 31.27 33.43
N GLN A 216 25.78 30.09 33.99
CA GLN A 216 25.27 28.82 33.48
C GLN A 216 23.74 28.75 33.50
N GLU A 217 23.09 29.30 34.52
CA GLU A 217 21.62 29.37 34.60
C GLU A 217 21.02 30.22 33.47
N ARG A 218 21.66 31.35 33.12
CA ARG A 218 21.26 32.16 31.97
C ARG A 218 21.43 31.40 30.65
N GLU A 219 22.53 30.68 30.49
CA GLU A 219 22.76 29.83 29.32
C GLU A 219 21.68 28.74 29.20
N LEU A 220 21.38 28.03 30.30
CA LEU A 220 20.31 27.03 30.33
C LEU A 220 18.95 27.63 29.96
N HIS A 221 18.66 28.85 30.41
CA HIS A 221 17.43 29.54 30.05
C HIS A 221 17.34 29.82 28.54
N VAL A 222 18.43 30.29 27.92
CA VAL A 222 18.50 30.50 26.46
C VAL A 222 18.31 29.18 25.71
N LEU A 223 18.98 28.11 26.16
CA LEU A 223 18.86 26.79 25.54
C LEU A 223 17.44 26.23 25.67
N THR A 224 16.78 26.45 26.80
CA THR A 224 15.37 26.08 27.02
C THR A 224 14.46 26.78 26.01
N HIS A 225 14.68 28.07 25.74
CA HIS A 225 13.92 28.80 24.73
C HIS A 225 14.15 28.25 23.32
N ILE A 226 15.40 27.93 22.97
CA ILE A 226 15.73 27.34 21.67
C ILE A 226 15.05 25.97 21.50
N VAL A 227 15.07 25.12 22.52
CA VAL A 227 14.39 23.81 22.49
C VAL A 227 12.89 23.98 22.27
N ALA A 228 12.25 24.89 23.01
CA ALA A 228 10.82 25.17 22.84
C ALA A 228 10.48 25.68 21.43
N GLU A 229 11.35 26.46 20.79
CA GLU A 229 11.14 26.89 19.40
C GLU A 229 11.28 25.73 18.42
N ARG A 230 12.26 24.85 18.62
CA ARG A 230 12.43 23.64 17.80
C ARG A 230 11.27 22.66 17.95
N GLU A 231 10.72 22.50 19.15
CA GLU A 231 9.51 21.69 19.38
C GLU A 231 8.33 22.23 18.56
N ARG A 232 8.12 23.55 18.52
CA ARG A 232 7.07 24.16 17.68
C ARG A 232 7.30 23.94 16.18
N GLU A 233 8.56 23.94 15.73
CA GLU A 233 8.89 23.62 14.34
C GLU A 233 8.59 22.14 14.02
N ILE A 234 8.93 21.24 14.94
CA ILE A 234 8.61 19.81 14.82
C ILE A 234 7.10 19.61 14.72
N ASP A 235 6.29 20.30 15.55
CA ASP A 235 4.83 20.22 15.48
C ASP A 235 4.28 20.70 14.12
N LYS A 236 4.86 21.78 13.57
CA LYS A 236 4.50 22.28 12.22
C LYS A 236 4.84 21.26 11.13
N LEU A 237 5.97 20.58 11.25
CA LEU A 237 6.39 19.53 10.32
C LEU A 237 5.53 18.27 10.48
N ALA A 238 5.16 17.88 11.70
CA ALA A 238 4.23 16.77 11.94
C ALA A 238 2.88 17.03 11.25
N ALA A 239 2.35 18.24 11.38
CA ALA A 239 1.12 18.64 10.71
C ALA A 239 1.24 18.68 9.17
N SER A 240 2.44 18.89 8.62
CA SER A 240 2.65 18.83 7.17
C SER A 240 2.76 17.38 6.67
N VAL A 241 3.37 16.49 7.46
CA VAL A 241 3.41 15.04 7.20
C VAL A 241 2.00 14.45 7.18
N GLU A 242 1.15 14.78 8.13
CA GLU A 242 -0.25 14.31 8.17
C GLU A 242 -1.03 14.74 6.91
N ARG A 243 -0.80 15.97 6.42
CA ARG A 243 -1.39 16.42 5.14
C ARG A 243 -0.86 15.63 3.95
N LEU A 244 0.42 15.26 3.94
CA LEU A 244 1.00 14.45 2.87
C LEU A 244 0.41 13.03 2.88
N GLU A 245 0.23 12.42 4.05
CA GLU A 245 -0.45 11.13 4.18
C GLU A 245 -1.88 11.21 3.64
N GLN A 246 -2.62 12.28 3.94
CA GLN A 246 -3.96 12.49 3.40
C GLN A 246 -3.95 12.57 1.86
N VAL A 247 -2.99 13.29 1.27
CA VAL A 247 -2.83 13.38 -0.18
C VAL A 247 -2.48 12.02 -0.79
N GLU A 248 -1.66 11.21 -0.12
CA GLU A 248 -1.33 9.86 -0.58
C GLU A 248 -2.54 8.93 -0.54
N GLN A 249 -3.35 9.01 0.52
CA GLN A 249 -4.62 8.27 0.60
C GLN A 249 -5.58 8.69 -0.52
N ASP A 250 -5.70 9.98 -0.81
CA ASP A 250 -6.57 10.47 -1.88
C ASP A 250 -6.06 10.07 -3.27
N ARG A 251 -4.74 10.04 -3.47
CA ARG A 251 -4.13 9.50 -4.69
C ARG A 251 -4.46 8.02 -4.88
N ASP A 252 -4.38 7.21 -3.83
CA ASP A 252 -4.67 5.78 -3.91
C ASP A 252 -6.17 5.52 -4.16
N ARG A 253 -7.05 6.34 -3.55
CA ARG A 253 -8.48 6.36 -3.89
C ARG A 253 -8.71 6.67 -5.37
N LEU A 254 -8.09 7.72 -5.89
CA LEU A 254 -8.20 8.07 -7.31
C LEU A 254 -7.66 6.96 -8.23
N ARG A 255 -6.56 6.29 -7.84
CA ARG A 255 -6.00 5.16 -8.59
C ARG A 255 -6.99 4.00 -8.66
N SER A 256 -7.56 3.59 -7.53
CA SER A 256 -8.57 2.50 -7.51
C SER A 256 -9.83 2.84 -8.32
N LEU A 257 -10.28 4.10 -8.31
CA LEU A 257 -11.37 4.55 -9.17
C LEU A 257 -10.98 4.48 -10.65
N ALA A 258 -9.76 4.88 -11.01
CA ALA A 258 -9.27 4.80 -12.38
C ALA A 258 -9.20 3.33 -12.87
N GLU A 259 -8.66 2.42 -12.05
CA GLU A 259 -8.63 0.98 -12.34
C GLU A 259 -10.04 0.41 -12.53
N HIS A 260 -11.00 0.82 -11.70
CA HIS A 260 -12.40 0.42 -11.84
C HIS A 260 -12.98 0.88 -13.19
N TRP A 261 -12.81 2.15 -13.58
CA TRP A 261 -13.30 2.65 -14.86
C TRP A 261 -12.58 2.00 -16.07
N GLU A 262 -11.31 1.63 -15.93
CA GLU A 262 -10.61 0.87 -16.97
C GLU A 262 -11.20 -0.54 -17.15
N GLN A 263 -11.55 -1.22 -16.06
CA GLN A 263 -12.25 -2.50 -16.11
C GLN A 263 -13.65 -2.36 -16.75
N GLU A 264 -14.40 -1.32 -16.40
CA GLU A 264 -15.70 -1.07 -17.03
C GLU A 264 -15.58 -0.78 -18.53
N LEU A 265 -14.60 0.03 -18.93
CA LEU A 265 -14.32 0.29 -20.35
C LEU A 265 -13.93 -0.99 -21.09
N ALA A 266 -13.13 -1.86 -20.48
CA ALA A 266 -12.79 -3.16 -21.04
C ALA A 266 -14.03 -4.05 -21.22
N ALA A 267 -14.90 -4.12 -20.21
CA ALA A 267 -16.15 -4.87 -20.27
C ALA A 267 -17.10 -4.33 -21.35
N LEU A 268 -17.22 -3.00 -21.48
CA LEU A 268 -18.02 -2.36 -22.52
C LEU A 268 -17.46 -2.64 -23.92
N LYS A 269 -16.14 -2.56 -24.11
CA LYS A 269 -15.49 -2.94 -25.38
C LYS A 269 -15.74 -4.39 -25.74
N GLN A 270 -15.66 -5.30 -24.76
CA GLN A 270 -15.96 -6.71 -24.99
C GLN A 270 -17.42 -6.90 -25.43
N ARG A 271 -18.38 -6.27 -24.74
CA ARG A 271 -19.80 -6.31 -25.13
C ARG A 271 -20.03 -5.76 -26.54
N LEU A 272 -19.36 -4.67 -26.90
CA LEU A 272 -19.44 -4.10 -28.25
C LEU A 272 -18.93 -5.11 -29.30
N SER A 273 -17.76 -5.73 -29.06
CA SER A 273 -17.21 -6.74 -29.98
C SER A 273 -18.12 -7.97 -30.12
N GLN A 274 -18.79 -8.39 -29.05
CA GLN A 274 -19.77 -9.47 -29.08
C GLN A 274 -21.00 -9.07 -29.91
N ALA A 275 -21.50 -7.85 -29.73
CA ALA A 275 -22.63 -7.34 -30.52
C ALA A 275 -22.28 -7.21 -32.01
N ASP A 276 -21.06 -6.76 -32.34
CA ASP A 276 -20.58 -6.68 -33.73
C ASP A 276 -20.50 -8.07 -34.36
N HIS A 277 -19.97 -9.05 -33.63
CA HIS A 277 -19.91 -10.44 -34.10
C HIS A 277 -21.31 -11.02 -34.33
N GLN A 278 -22.24 -10.80 -33.41
CA GLN A 278 -23.65 -11.19 -33.57
C GLN A 278 -24.31 -10.53 -34.79
N ALA A 279 -24.05 -9.23 -35.00
CA ALA A 279 -24.56 -8.51 -36.16
C ALA A 279 -24.00 -9.07 -37.47
N GLN A 280 -22.72 -9.44 -37.50
CA GLN A 280 -22.09 -10.06 -38.67
C GLN A 280 -22.68 -11.46 -38.94
N GLU A 281 -22.84 -12.29 -37.92
CA GLU A 281 -23.46 -13.61 -38.06
C GLU A 281 -24.89 -13.51 -38.61
N LEU A 282 -25.70 -12.58 -38.08
CA LEU A 282 -27.05 -12.34 -38.58
C LEU A 282 -27.06 -11.86 -40.04
N ARG A 283 -26.09 -11.04 -40.46
CA ARG A 283 -25.93 -10.62 -41.86
C ARG A 283 -25.58 -11.79 -42.76
N GLU A 284 -24.68 -12.66 -42.34
CA GLU A 284 -24.31 -13.87 -43.08
C GLU A 284 -25.51 -14.83 -43.20
N GLN A 285 -26.27 -15.02 -42.12
CA GLN A 285 -27.51 -15.79 -42.14
C GLN A 285 -28.56 -15.19 -43.09
N ALA A 286 -28.72 -13.86 -43.09
CA ALA A 286 -29.64 -13.17 -44.00
C ALA A 286 -29.20 -13.33 -45.46
N ALA A 287 -27.91 -13.14 -45.76
CA ALA A 287 -27.35 -13.34 -47.10
C ALA A 287 -27.50 -14.80 -47.57
N GLY A 288 -27.29 -15.77 -46.68
CA GLY A 288 -27.52 -17.18 -46.95
C GLY A 288 -28.99 -17.49 -47.27
N ARG A 289 -29.93 -16.92 -46.51
CA ARG A 289 -31.37 -17.03 -46.78
C ARG A 289 -31.76 -16.43 -48.13
N GLU A 290 -31.24 -15.25 -48.46
CA GLU A 290 -31.46 -14.62 -49.77
C GLU A 290 -30.92 -15.48 -50.92
N ALA A 291 -29.72 -16.06 -50.78
CA ALA A 291 -29.15 -16.95 -51.78
C ALA A 291 -30.02 -18.19 -51.99
N ALA A 292 -30.50 -18.80 -50.90
CA ALA A 292 -31.41 -19.95 -50.96
C ALA A 292 -32.75 -19.59 -51.64
N LEU A 293 -33.29 -18.39 -51.39
CA LEU A 293 -34.49 -17.91 -52.08
C LEU A 293 -34.25 -17.74 -53.58
N ARG A 294 -33.13 -17.12 -53.99
CA ARG A 294 -32.74 -16.99 -55.40
C ARG A 294 -32.59 -18.34 -56.08
N GLU A 295 -32.00 -19.32 -55.39
CA GLU A 295 -31.86 -20.67 -55.90
C GLU A 295 -33.23 -21.37 -56.04
N ASN A 296 -34.12 -21.22 -55.06
CA ASN A 296 -35.49 -21.75 -55.15
C ASN A 296 -36.26 -21.14 -56.34
N GLU A 297 -36.12 -19.83 -56.57
CA GLU A 297 -36.70 -19.15 -57.73
C GLU A 297 -36.16 -19.70 -59.05
N ARG A 298 -34.84 -19.94 -59.15
CA ARG A 298 -34.24 -20.60 -60.32
C ARG A 298 -34.85 -21.98 -60.56
N TRP A 299 -34.96 -22.80 -59.52
CA TRP A 299 -35.58 -24.12 -59.61
C TRP A 299 -37.06 -24.04 -60.00
N ARG A 300 -37.80 -23.03 -59.53
CA ARG A 300 -39.19 -22.79 -59.95
C ARG A 300 -39.28 -22.48 -61.44
N VAL A 301 -38.46 -21.55 -61.94
CA VAL A 301 -38.44 -21.18 -63.37
C VAL A 301 -38.06 -22.39 -64.23
N GLU A 302 -37.05 -23.16 -63.82
CA GLU A 302 -36.63 -24.36 -64.55
C GLU A 302 -37.71 -25.45 -64.53
N ALA A 303 -38.38 -25.67 -63.40
CA ALA A 303 -39.50 -26.59 -63.31
C ALA A 303 -40.68 -26.15 -64.20
N GLU A 304 -40.95 -24.84 -64.30
CA GLU A 304 -41.98 -24.30 -65.18
C GLU A 304 -41.62 -24.45 -66.66
N ARG A 305 -40.36 -24.22 -67.04
CA ARG A 305 -39.84 -24.54 -68.38
C ARG A 305 -40.02 -26.01 -68.73
N GLN A 306 -39.67 -26.91 -67.82
CA GLN A 306 -39.84 -28.35 -68.01
C GLN A 306 -41.32 -28.72 -68.17
N ARG A 307 -42.22 -28.13 -67.37
CA ARG A 307 -43.67 -28.34 -67.52
C ARG A 307 -44.18 -27.89 -68.89
N LEU A 308 -43.78 -26.71 -69.35
CA LEU A 308 -44.16 -26.21 -70.67
C LEU A 308 -43.59 -27.10 -71.80
N ALA A 309 -42.33 -27.53 -71.68
CA ALA A 309 -41.71 -28.45 -72.64
C ALA A 309 -42.42 -29.80 -72.70
N LEU A 310 -42.84 -30.34 -71.54
CA LEU A 310 -43.66 -31.55 -71.48
C LEU A 310 -45.04 -31.32 -72.11
N ALA A 311 -45.68 -30.17 -71.86
CA ALA A 311 -46.97 -29.85 -72.48
C ALA A 311 -46.89 -29.77 -74.01
N VAL A 312 -45.80 -29.21 -74.56
CA VAL A 312 -45.54 -29.21 -76.02
C VAL A 312 -45.35 -30.63 -76.53
N ARG A 313 -44.53 -31.46 -75.85
CA ARG A 313 -44.35 -32.88 -76.23
C ARG A 313 -45.65 -33.68 -76.15
N ASP A 314 -46.48 -33.42 -75.14
CA ASP A 314 -47.79 -34.07 -75.00
C ASP A 314 -48.74 -33.67 -76.15
N GLU A 315 -48.65 -32.44 -76.63
CA GLU A 315 -49.39 -31.98 -77.82
C GLU A 315 -48.87 -32.62 -79.11
N GLU A 316 -47.54 -32.70 -79.29
CA GLU A 316 -46.93 -33.45 -80.40
C GLU A 316 -47.35 -34.93 -80.39
N ILE A 317 -47.39 -35.56 -79.20
CA ILE A 317 -47.89 -36.93 -79.04
C ILE A 317 -49.37 -37.02 -79.43
N ARG A 318 -50.21 -36.04 -79.07
CA ARG A 318 -51.62 -35.99 -79.52
C ARG A 318 -51.72 -35.90 -81.03
N GLU A 319 -51.01 -34.97 -81.66
CA GLU A 319 -51.03 -34.81 -83.12
C GLU A 319 -50.53 -36.05 -83.86
N LEU A 320 -49.45 -36.67 -83.37
CA LEU A 320 -48.96 -37.92 -83.95
C LEU A 320 -50.00 -39.04 -83.79
N ARG A 321 -50.73 -39.09 -82.67
CA ARG A 321 -51.80 -40.06 -82.44
C ARG A 321 -53.02 -39.81 -83.33
N THR A 322 -53.43 -38.56 -83.57
CA THR A 322 -54.52 -38.22 -84.50
C THR A 322 -54.12 -38.47 -85.97
N ARG A 323 -52.85 -38.24 -86.34
CA ARG A 323 -52.31 -38.62 -87.67
C ARG A 323 -52.24 -40.12 -87.86
N LEU A 324 -51.93 -40.87 -86.80
CA LEU A 324 -51.99 -42.34 -86.80
C LEU A 324 -53.43 -42.84 -86.94
N GLU A 325 -54.40 -42.15 -86.32
CA GLU A 325 -55.84 -42.45 -86.45
C GLU A 325 -56.44 -42.06 -87.82
N GLY A 326 -55.90 -41.02 -88.49
CA GLY A 326 -56.28 -40.60 -89.86
C GLY A 326 -55.70 -41.48 -90.97
N SER A 327 -54.77 -42.37 -90.65
CA SER A 327 -54.22 -43.41 -91.51
C SER A 327 -54.81 -44.75 -91.08
N ALA A 328 -55.93 -45.19 -91.66
CA ALA A 328 -56.49 -46.50 -91.34
C ALA A 328 -57.19 -47.17 -92.55
N PRO A 329 -57.24 -48.52 -92.61
CA PRO A 329 -57.00 -49.43 -91.48
C PRO A 329 -56.12 -50.67 -91.79
N LEU A 330 -55.38 -51.13 -90.78
CA LEU A 330 -55.05 -52.55 -90.64
C LEU A 330 -55.16 -52.97 -89.17
N VAL A 331 -56.31 -53.56 -88.88
CA VAL A 331 -56.53 -54.78 -88.07
C VAL A 331 -56.04 -54.79 -86.61
N LYS A 332 -57.05 -54.78 -85.72
CA LYS A 332 -57.23 -55.57 -84.50
C LYS A 332 -55.99 -56.29 -83.96
N LEU A 333 -55.59 -55.95 -82.74
CA LEU A 333 -55.41 -56.97 -81.70
C LEU A 333 -55.75 -56.43 -80.31
N GLU A 334 -56.51 -57.29 -79.64
CA GLU A 334 -57.27 -57.16 -78.42
C GLU A 334 -56.41 -57.52 -77.19
N LYS A 335 -56.80 -57.02 -76.01
CA LYS A 335 -56.34 -57.39 -74.64
C LYS A 335 -54.89 -56.94 -74.34
N VAL A 336 -54.64 -56.18 -73.27
CA VAL A 336 -54.84 -56.58 -71.88
C VAL A 336 -55.11 -55.36 -70.99
N ARG A 337 -56.04 -55.57 -70.07
CA ARG A 337 -56.54 -54.66 -69.04
C ARG A 337 -55.95 -55.13 -67.71
N THR A 338 -55.22 -54.29 -66.97
CA THR A 338 -55.12 -54.30 -65.48
C THR A 338 -54.29 -53.09 -65.02
N LYS A 339 -54.88 -52.05 -64.42
CA LYS A 339 -55.08 -51.84 -62.96
C LYS A 339 -53.80 -51.89 -62.11
N THR A 340 -53.30 -50.73 -61.68
CA THR A 340 -52.89 -50.33 -60.29
C THR A 340 -52.29 -48.92 -60.37
N LYS A 341 -52.92 -47.82 -59.92
CA LYS A 341 -53.20 -47.35 -58.55
C LYS A 341 -51.97 -47.37 -57.61
N ALA A 342 -51.35 -46.19 -57.49
CA ALA A 342 -50.76 -45.54 -56.32
C ALA A 342 -49.90 -46.37 -55.32
N LEU A 343 -48.64 -45.93 -55.12
CA LEU A 343 -47.92 -45.89 -53.83
C LEU A 343 -46.67 -44.99 -54.05
N LYS A 344 -46.70 -43.69 -53.71
CA LYS A 344 -46.22 -43.07 -52.45
C LYS A 344 -44.84 -43.54 -51.94
N SER A 345 -43.93 -42.55 -51.93
CA SER A 345 -42.91 -42.21 -50.92
C SER A 345 -41.77 -43.19 -50.62
N HIS A 346 -40.58 -42.79 -51.08
CA HIS A 346 -39.33 -42.90 -50.32
C HIS A 346 -39.45 -42.15 -48.97
N ALA A 347 -39.04 -42.80 -47.88
CA ALA A 347 -38.27 -42.21 -46.79
C ALA A 347 -37.87 -43.31 -45.80
N VAL A 348 -36.64 -43.80 -45.94
CA VAL A 348 -35.95 -44.61 -44.93
C VAL A 348 -35.40 -43.65 -43.88
N ALA A 349 -35.91 -43.74 -42.65
CA ALA A 349 -35.31 -43.16 -41.46
C ALA A 349 -34.63 -44.28 -40.66
N PRO A 350 -33.36 -44.17 -40.26
CA PRO A 350 -32.77 -45.13 -39.34
C PRO A 350 -33.06 -44.76 -37.88
N LYS A 351 -33.38 -45.80 -37.12
CA LYS A 351 -33.71 -45.84 -35.69
C LYS A 351 -32.52 -45.43 -34.81
N ALA A 352 -32.81 -44.66 -33.76
CA ALA A 352 -31.93 -44.50 -32.60
C ALA A 352 -31.97 -45.76 -31.73
N ASN A 353 -30.80 -46.35 -31.46
CA ASN A 353 -30.60 -47.41 -30.48
C ASN A 353 -30.08 -46.78 -29.18
N ASN A 354 -30.86 -46.86 -28.10
CA ASN A 354 -30.39 -46.59 -26.75
C ASN A 354 -29.67 -47.83 -26.22
N SER A 355 -28.34 -47.78 -26.06
CA SER A 355 -27.60 -48.74 -25.24
C SER A 355 -27.41 -48.19 -23.83
N ALA A 356 -27.62 -49.07 -22.84
CA ALA A 356 -27.63 -48.80 -21.41
C ALA A 356 -26.40 -48.00 -20.90
N LEU A 357 -26.65 -47.07 -19.98
CA LEU A 357 -25.62 -46.32 -19.24
C LEU A 357 -25.02 -47.19 -18.11
N PRO A 358 -23.71 -47.09 -17.82
CA PRO A 358 -23.08 -47.74 -16.67
C PRO A 358 -23.67 -47.25 -15.36
N LYS A 359 -23.77 -48.17 -14.38
CA LYS A 359 -24.16 -47.84 -13.01
C LYS A 359 -22.98 -47.18 -12.28
N TRP A 360 -22.76 -45.89 -12.49
CA TRP A 360 -21.87 -45.12 -11.62
C TRP A 360 -22.53 -44.95 -10.25
N GLY A 361 -21.80 -45.30 -9.19
CA GLY A 361 -22.29 -45.54 -7.83
C GLY A 361 -23.45 -44.63 -7.39
N ALA A 362 -24.64 -45.23 -7.28
CA ALA A 362 -25.85 -44.62 -6.76
C ALA A 362 -25.83 -44.50 -5.23
N HIS A 363 -24.79 -43.88 -4.68
CA HIS A 363 -24.80 -43.40 -3.29
C HIS A 363 -24.85 -41.89 -3.30
N LEU A 364 -26.09 -41.36 -3.28
CA LEU A 364 -26.39 -39.99 -2.92
C LEU A 364 -25.93 -39.77 -1.46
N PRO A 365 -25.04 -38.80 -1.18
CA PRO A 365 -25.05 -38.15 0.12
C PRO A 365 -26.36 -37.35 0.21
N ASP A 366 -27.23 -37.73 1.14
CA ASP A 366 -28.45 -37.05 1.61
C ASP A 366 -28.97 -35.89 0.75
N GLY A 367 -29.91 -36.18 -0.17
CA GLY A 367 -30.84 -35.19 -0.72
C GLY A 367 -30.25 -33.94 -1.40
N GLY A 368 -28.96 -33.96 -1.79
CA GLY A 368 -28.24 -32.79 -2.26
C GLY A 368 -28.57 -32.36 -3.70
N ALA A 369 -28.66 -31.04 -3.89
CA ALA A 369 -28.74 -30.40 -5.20
C ALA A 369 -27.61 -30.85 -6.15
N GLN A 370 -27.89 -30.85 -7.47
CA GLN A 370 -26.91 -31.18 -8.52
C GLN A 370 -25.60 -30.40 -8.33
N ASP A 371 -24.46 -31.03 -8.61
CA ASP A 371 -23.17 -30.35 -8.58
C ASP A 371 -23.00 -29.46 -9.81
N ASP A 372 -22.34 -28.32 -9.63
CA ASP A 372 -21.94 -27.46 -10.74
C ASP A 372 -20.66 -28.04 -11.37
N LEU A 373 -20.81 -28.81 -12.44
CA LEU A 373 -19.69 -29.49 -13.09
C LEU A 373 -18.75 -28.51 -13.79
N THR A 374 -19.15 -27.25 -13.99
CA THR A 374 -18.28 -26.21 -14.57
C THR A 374 -17.13 -25.80 -13.64
N CYS A 375 -17.21 -26.15 -12.35
CA CYS A 375 -16.10 -25.98 -11.40
C CYS A 375 -14.87 -26.85 -11.76
N ILE A 376 -15.03 -27.89 -12.58
CA ILE A 376 -13.93 -28.72 -13.06
C ILE A 376 -13.29 -28.07 -14.29
N ALA A 377 -11.98 -27.82 -14.22
CA ALA A 377 -11.22 -27.26 -15.33
C ALA A 377 -11.38 -28.10 -16.61
N GLY A 378 -11.81 -27.44 -17.70
CA GLY A 378 -12.05 -28.09 -19.00
C GLY A 378 -13.52 -28.44 -19.27
N ILE A 379 -14.41 -28.33 -18.26
CA ILE A 379 -15.86 -28.48 -18.42
C ILE A 379 -16.50 -27.09 -18.53
N GLY A 380 -16.97 -26.74 -19.73
CA GLY A 380 -17.76 -25.53 -19.97
C GLY A 380 -19.27 -25.78 -19.91
N PRO A 381 -20.11 -24.73 -19.91
CA PRO A 381 -21.58 -24.87 -19.79
C PRO A 381 -22.22 -25.78 -20.84
N THR A 382 -21.67 -25.81 -22.06
CA THR A 382 -22.14 -26.71 -23.14
C THR A 382 -21.82 -28.17 -22.84
N LEU A 383 -20.66 -28.42 -22.22
CA LEU A 383 -20.16 -29.76 -21.91
C LEU A 383 -20.87 -30.34 -20.69
N GLU A 384 -21.11 -29.51 -19.68
CA GLU A 384 -21.96 -29.84 -18.53
C GLU A 384 -23.36 -30.27 -18.99
N LYS A 385 -24.03 -29.49 -19.85
CA LYS A 385 -25.34 -29.87 -20.40
C LYS A 385 -25.32 -31.24 -21.10
N LEU A 386 -24.22 -31.55 -21.79
CA LEU A 386 -24.04 -32.83 -22.47
C LEU A 386 -23.82 -33.96 -21.44
N LEU A 387 -23.03 -33.74 -20.39
CA LEU A 387 -22.84 -34.68 -19.29
C LEU A 387 -24.13 -34.95 -18.52
N HIS A 388 -24.92 -33.91 -18.23
CA HIS A 388 -26.25 -34.03 -17.61
C HIS A 388 -27.20 -34.86 -18.47
N ARG A 389 -27.18 -34.66 -19.80
CA ARG A 389 -27.96 -35.49 -20.73
C ARG A 389 -27.53 -36.97 -20.74
N ASN A 390 -26.29 -37.25 -20.34
CA ASN A 390 -25.74 -38.60 -20.21
C ASN A 390 -25.84 -39.16 -18.77
N GLY A 391 -26.57 -38.50 -17.87
CA GLY A 391 -26.84 -39.01 -16.52
C GLY A 391 -25.74 -38.73 -15.48
N VAL A 392 -24.82 -37.82 -15.78
CA VAL A 392 -23.73 -37.40 -14.88
C VAL A 392 -24.12 -36.05 -14.29
N PHE A 393 -24.30 -35.98 -12.97
CA PHE A 393 -24.79 -34.80 -12.25
C PHE A 393 -23.95 -34.44 -11.01
N TYR A 394 -23.02 -35.31 -10.60
CA TYR A 394 -22.27 -35.17 -9.35
C TYR A 394 -20.76 -35.35 -9.57
N PHE A 395 -19.94 -34.62 -8.81
CA PHE A 395 -18.48 -34.72 -8.83
C PHE A 395 -18.01 -36.14 -8.52
N ARG A 396 -18.69 -36.83 -7.61
CA ARG A 396 -18.39 -38.22 -7.23
C ARG A 396 -18.49 -39.20 -8.40
N GLN A 397 -19.41 -38.96 -9.34
CA GLN A 397 -19.56 -39.82 -10.52
C GLN A 397 -18.34 -39.71 -11.44
N ILE A 398 -17.86 -38.48 -11.68
CA ILE A 398 -16.66 -38.25 -12.49
C ILE A 398 -15.40 -38.77 -11.77
N ALA A 399 -15.32 -38.56 -10.45
CA ALA A 399 -14.19 -39.02 -9.63
C ALA A 399 -14.05 -40.55 -9.58
N SER A 400 -15.12 -41.30 -9.87
CA SER A 400 -15.17 -42.77 -9.84
C SER A 400 -15.06 -43.42 -11.23
N TRP A 401 -14.84 -42.64 -12.29
CA TRP A 401 -14.67 -43.17 -13.63
C TRP A 401 -13.43 -44.07 -13.74
N THR A 402 -13.65 -45.28 -14.25
CA THR A 402 -12.60 -46.17 -14.70
C THR A 402 -12.17 -45.81 -16.13
N LYS A 403 -11.08 -46.41 -16.61
CA LYS A 403 -10.61 -46.19 -17.99
C LYS A 403 -11.70 -46.51 -19.03
N ASP A 404 -12.46 -47.57 -18.80
CA ASP A 404 -13.56 -47.98 -19.70
C ASP A 404 -14.72 -46.96 -19.69
N ASP A 405 -14.99 -46.35 -18.53
CA ASP A 405 -16.00 -45.28 -18.41
C ASP A 405 -15.60 -44.01 -19.15
N ILE A 406 -14.31 -43.65 -19.06
CA ILE A 406 -13.74 -42.51 -19.78
C ILE A 406 -13.91 -42.74 -21.29
N ASP A 407 -13.48 -43.90 -21.80
CA ASP A 407 -13.53 -44.20 -23.23
C ASP A 407 -14.98 -44.21 -23.76
N MET A 408 -15.93 -44.72 -22.97
CA MET A 408 -17.34 -44.73 -23.34
C MET A 408 -17.98 -43.33 -23.36
N ILE A 409 -17.67 -42.47 -22.38
CA ILE A 409 -18.17 -41.08 -22.37
C ILE A 409 -17.48 -40.26 -23.45
N ASP A 410 -16.17 -40.44 -23.65
CA ASP A 410 -15.39 -39.75 -24.67
C ASP A 410 -15.89 -40.07 -26.09
N ALA A 411 -16.32 -41.31 -26.33
CA ALA A 411 -16.97 -41.70 -27.59
C ALA A 411 -18.30 -40.95 -27.84
N LYS A 412 -19.02 -40.56 -26.79
CA LYS A 412 -20.28 -39.77 -26.88
C LYS A 412 -20.04 -38.26 -26.98
N LEU A 413 -18.80 -37.81 -26.76
CA LEU A 413 -18.37 -36.43 -26.91
C LEU A 413 -17.87 -36.18 -28.35
N ASP A 414 -18.76 -36.26 -29.34
CA ASP A 414 -18.39 -36.20 -30.77
C ASP A 414 -17.46 -35.02 -31.15
N THR A 415 -17.67 -33.84 -30.55
CA THR A 415 -16.88 -32.63 -30.82
C THR A 415 -15.72 -32.42 -29.84
N PHE A 416 -15.67 -33.16 -28.73
CA PHE A 416 -14.77 -32.89 -27.60
C PHE A 416 -14.01 -34.14 -27.12
N LYS A 417 -13.64 -35.03 -28.06
CA LYS A 417 -12.88 -36.25 -27.76
C LYS A 417 -11.50 -35.92 -27.16
N GLY A 418 -11.07 -36.73 -26.21
CA GLY A 418 -9.77 -36.66 -25.52
C GLY A 418 -9.67 -35.62 -24.41
N ARG A 419 -10.71 -34.81 -24.15
CA ARG A 419 -10.65 -33.74 -23.14
C ARG A 419 -10.61 -34.26 -21.71
N ILE A 420 -11.29 -35.37 -21.44
CA ILE A 420 -11.40 -35.97 -20.10
C ILE A 420 -10.02 -36.27 -19.51
N LEU A 421 -9.12 -36.84 -20.33
CA LEU A 421 -7.76 -37.18 -19.94
C LEU A 421 -6.82 -35.96 -19.98
N ARG A 422 -6.88 -35.15 -21.04
CA ARG A 422 -5.99 -33.99 -21.21
C ARG A 422 -6.16 -32.96 -20.10
N ASP A 423 -7.42 -32.69 -19.74
CA ASP A 423 -7.79 -31.67 -18.77
C ASP A 423 -7.95 -32.28 -17.35
N ASN A 424 -7.60 -33.57 -17.18
CA ASN A 424 -7.57 -34.30 -15.90
C ASN A 424 -8.87 -34.20 -15.07
N TRP A 425 -10.02 -34.44 -15.69
CA TRP A 425 -11.33 -34.21 -15.03
C TRP A 425 -11.52 -35.02 -13.75
N ILE A 426 -10.98 -36.23 -13.68
CA ILE A 426 -11.04 -37.08 -12.47
C ILE A 426 -10.36 -36.39 -11.28
N LYS A 427 -9.19 -35.79 -11.51
CA LYS A 427 -8.45 -35.06 -10.47
C LYS A 427 -9.20 -33.80 -10.03
N GLY A 428 -9.74 -33.04 -10.99
CA GLY A 428 -10.57 -31.87 -10.70
C GLY A 428 -11.84 -32.23 -9.93
N ALA A 429 -12.52 -33.31 -10.32
CA ALA A 429 -13.72 -33.80 -9.65
C ALA A 429 -13.45 -34.20 -8.18
N LYS A 430 -12.32 -34.86 -7.90
CA LYS A 430 -11.91 -35.17 -6.51
C LYS A 430 -11.66 -33.91 -5.69
N GLN A 431 -11.08 -32.87 -6.30
CA GLN A 431 -10.81 -31.59 -5.62
C GLN A 431 -12.10 -30.83 -5.31
N GLU A 432 -13.00 -30.71 -6.29
CA GLU A 432 -14.28 -30.01 -6.11
C GLU A 432 -15.22 -30.77 -5.16
N HIS A 433 -15.20 -32.10 -5.20
CA HIS A 433 -15.90 -32.92 -4.22
C HIS A 433 -15.41 -32.65 -2.79
N PHE A 434 -14.09 -32.63 -2.58
CA PHE A 434 -13.51 -32.32 -1.27
C PHE A 434 -13.87 -30.90 -0.80
N LYS A 435 -13.84 -29.91 -1.69
CA LYS A 435 -14.25 -28.54 -1.36
C LYS A 435 -15.70 -28.42 -0.94
N LYS A 436 -16.61 -29.15 -1.62
CA LYS A 436 -18.05 -29.07 -1.38
C LYS A 436 -18.52 -29.93 -0.20
N TYR A 437 -17.97 -31.13 -0.05
CA TYR A 437 -18.46 -32.14 0.90
C TYR A 437 -17.49 -32.45 2.05
N GLY A 438 -16.25 -31.97 2.00
CA GLY A 438 -15.23 -32.25 3.02
C GLY A 438 -14.71 -33.69 3.04
N GLU A 439 -15.23 -34.57 2.17
CA GLU A 439 -14.86 -35.98 2.06
C GLU A 439 -13.83 -36.19 0.94
N ARG A 440 -12.78 -36.97 1.23
CA ARG A 440 -11.70 -37.32 0.30
C ARG A 440 -11.99 -38.67 -0.38
N LEU A 441 -12.07 -38.67 -1.71
CA LEU A 441 -12.35 -39.85 -2.57
C LEU A 441 -11.11 -40.46 -3.22
#